data_AF-A0A2V9ZVY2-F1
#
_entry.id   AF-A0A2V9ZVY2-F1
#
_cell.length_a   1.000
_cell.length_b   1.000
_cell.length_c   1.000
_cell.angle_alpha   90.00
_cell.angle_beta   90.00
_cell.angle_gamma   90.00
#
_symmetry.space_group_name_H-M   'P 1'
#
loop_
_entity.id
_entity.type
_entity.pdbx_description
1 polymer ?
#
loop_
_entity_poly.entity_id
_entity_poly.type
_entity_poly.pdbx_seq_one_letter_code
_entity_poly.pdbx_strand_id
1 'polypeptide(L)'
;MDLAGSGLPVTDFKSALQETLQALGQPQPSYVLVKEEGPEHNKIFTVEARLRTTEAEGKSEFVGRAAGSTKKKAEQDAARQVLEYLASLPRVVASKHPRKGQSSVNQ
;
A
#
# COMPACT_ATOMS: atom_id res chain seq x y z
N MET A 1 3.43 -9.08 -22.55
CA MET A 1 4.35 -9.70 -21.57
C MET A 1 4.53 -8.74 -20.41
N ASP A 2 4.55 -9.27 -19.17
CA ASP A 2 5.15 -8.81 -17.90
C ASP A 2 4.32 -9.42 -16.73
N LEU A 3 4.45 -10.71 -16.41
CA LEU A 3 5.43 -11.34 -15.48
C LEU A 3 5.37 -10.83 -14.03
N ALA A 4 4.53 -11.47 -13.20
CA ALA A 4 4.82 -11.61 -11.77
C ALA A 4 4.10 -12.82 -11.14
N GLY A 5 4.78 -13.97 -11.19
CA GLY A 5 4.97 -14.84 -10.02
C GLY A 5 3.76 -15.50 -9.39
N SER A 6 3.53 -16.75 -9.80
CA SER A 6 2.87 -17.81 -9.05
C SER A 6 3.23 -17.79 -7.55
N GLY A 7 2.23 -17.61 -6.70
CA GLY A 7 2.33 -17.70 -5.26
C GLY A 7 0.99 -17.29 -4.64
N LEU A 8 0.32 -18.24 -4.00
CA LEU A 8 -0.99 -18.14 -3.32
C LEU A 8 -1.23 -16.78 -2.61
N PRO A 9 -2.50 -16.33 -2.51
CA PRO A 9 -2.85 -14.94 -2.20
C PRO A 9 -2.54 -14.59 -0.74
N VAL A 10 -1.30 -14.22 -0.45
CA VAL A 10 -0.99 -13.48 0.77
C VAL A 10 -1.31 -12.01 0.49
N THR A 11 -2.58 -11.69 0.69
CA THR A 11 -3.21 -10.35 0.67
C THR A 11 -3.25 -9.65 -0.69
N ASP A 12 -4.45 -9.53 -1.25
CA ASP A 12 -4.74 -8.85 -2.53
C ASP A 12 -4.83 -7.32 -2.41
N PHE A 13 -4.05 -6.66 -1.55
CA PHE A 13 -4.11 -5.19 -1.44
C PHE A 13 -3.61 -4.49 -2.71
N LYS A 14 -2.65 -5.09 -3.42
CA LYS A 14 -2.21 -4.60 -4.74
C LYS A 14 -3.34 -4.65 -5.76
N SER A 15 -4.08 -5.77 -5.82
CA SER A 15 -5.21 -5.96 -6.74
C SER A 15 -6.33 -4.99 -6.39
N ALA A 16 -6.74 -4.93 -5.13
CA ALA A 16 -7.79 -4.01 -4.66
C ALA A 16 -7.42 -2.53 -4.91
N LEU A 17 -6.15 -2.16 -4.72
CA LEU A 17 -5.67 -0.81 -5.01
C LEU A 17 -5.71 -0.53 -6.52
N GLN A 18 -5.32 -1.48 -7.36
CA GLN A 18 -5.42 -1.33 -8.82
C GLN A 18 -6.87 -1.14 -9.28
N GLU A 19 -7.81 -1.95 -8.78
CA GLU A 19 -9.24 -1.84 -9.10
C GLU A 19 -9.81 -0.49 -8.63
N THR A 20 -9.47 -0.06 -7.41
CA THR A 20 -9.90 1.23 -6.87
C THR A 20 -9.38 2.38 -7.73
N LEU A 21 -8.11 2.34 -8.13
CA LEU A 21 -7.52 3.40 -8.96
C LEU A 21 -8.11 3.43 -10.37
N GLN A 22 -8.33 2.27 -10.97
CA GLN A 22 -9.02 2.18 -12.26
C GLN A 22 -10.45 2.74 -12.17
N ALA A 23 -11.21 2.38 -11.12
CA ALA A 23 -12.56 2.91 -10.89
C ALA A 23 -12.57 4.42 -10.66
N LEU A 24 -11.51 4.97 -10.06
CA LEU A 24 -11.34 6.41 -9.85
C LEU A 24 -10.74 7.15 -11.07
N GLY A 25 -10.38 6.44 -12.14
CA GLY A 25 -9.69 7.02 -13.30
C GLY A 25 -8.29 7.56 -12.97
N GLN A 26 -7.66 7.00 -11.94
CA GLN A 26 -6.35 7.41 -11.44
C GLN A 26 -5.23 6.51 -11.99
N PRO A 27 -4.01 7.05 -12.15
CA PRO A 27 -2.87 6.25 -12.58
C PRO A 27 -2.48 5.22 -11.52
N GLN A 28 -1.81 4.16 -11.96
CA GLN A 28 -1.32 3.10 -11.07
C GLN A 28 -0.31 3.64 -10.05
N PRO A 29 -0.25 3.05 -8.85
CA PRO A 29 0.64 3.50 -7.79
C PRO A 29 2.06 3.01 -8.07
N SER A 30 3.06 3.83 -7.74
CA SER A 30 4.48 3.47 -7.88
C SER A 30 5.04 2.95 -6.56
N TYR A 31 5.61 1.75 -6.56
CA TYR A 31 6.26 1.16 -5.40
C TYR A 31 7.77 1.41 -5.47
N VAL A 32 8.32 2.03 -4.43
CA VAL A 32 9.76 2.37 -4.34
C VAL A 32 10.33 1.80 -3.06
N LEU A 33 11.35 0.96 -3.18
CA LEU A 33 12.13 0.51 -2.03
C LEU A 33 13.08 1.62 -1.63
N VAL A 34 12.87 2.20 -0.45
CA VAL A 34 13.61 3.38 0.01
C VAL A 34 14.65 3.07 1.08
N LYS A 35 14.51 1.94 1.77
CA LYS A 35 15.47 1.54 2.79
C LYS A 35 15.52 0.03 2.94
N GLU A 36 16.72 -0.49 3.12
CA GLU A 36 16.98 -1.90 3.45
C GLU A 36 18.02 -1.90 4.56
N GLU A 37 17.63 -2.21 5.79
CA GLU A 37 18.51 -2.12 6.95
C GLU A 37 18.33 -3.31 7.89
N GLY A 38 19.37 -3.65 8.63
CA GLY A 38 19.37 -4.73 9.61
C GLY A 38 20.28 -5.90 9.24
N PRO A 39 20.60 -6.76 10.23
CA PRO A 39 21.44 -7.94 10.04
C PRO A 39 20.74 -8.96 9.14
N GLU A 40 21.48 -9.89 8.55
CA GLU A 40 20.96 -10.84 7.56
C GLU A 40 19.73 -11.64 8.04
N HIS A 41 19.66 -11.94 9.33
CA HIS A 41 18.56 -12.65 9.98
C HIS A 41 17.41 -11.75 10.46
N ASN A 42 17.55 -10.42 10.36
CA ASN A 42 16.55 -9.42 10.77
C ASN A 42 16.54 -8.22 9.82
N LYS A 43 16.64 -8.49 8.52
CA LYS A 43 16.62 -7.43 7.51
C LYS A 43 15.21 -6.87 7.37
N ILE A 44 15.10 -5.56 7.51
CA ILE A 44 13.88 -4.78 7.35
C ILE A 44 13.94 -4.04 6.02
N PHE A 45 12.87 -4.18 5.24
CA PHE A 45 12.68 -3.54 3.96
C PHE A 45 11.61 -2.46 4.12
N THR A 46 11.93 -1.23 3.75
CA THR A 46 11.00 -0.09 3.78
C THR A 46 10.62 0.28 2.36
N VAL A 47 9.33 0.19 2.06
CA VAL A 47 8.75 0.47 0.75
C VAL A 47 7.76 1.63 0.86
N GLU A 48 7.79 2.49 -0.15
CA GLU A 48 6.87 3.59 -0.34
C GLU A 48 5.97 3.32 -1.55
N ALA A 49 4.66 3.30 -1.34
CA ALA A 49 3.65 3.29 -2.37
C ALA A 49 3.18 4.73 -2.63
N ARG A 50 3.56 5.27 -3.79
CA ARG A 50 3.25 6.64 -4.21
C ARG A 50 2.00 6.63 -5.06
N LEU A 51 0.97 7.32 -4.57
CA LEU A 51 -0.27 7.56 -5.25
C LEU A 51 -0.27 8.97 -5.84
N ARG A 52 -0.33 9.06 -7.17
CA ARG A 52 -0.56 10.33 -7.87
C ARG A 52 -2.03 10.46 -8.17
N THR A 53 -2.67 11.51 -7.66
CA THR A 53 -4.02 11.84 -8.04
C THR A 53 -4.03 12.94 -9.09
N THR A 54 -4.72 12.76 -10.21
CA THR A 54 -4.86 13.79 -11.24
C THR A 54 -5.61 15.00 -10.69
N GLU A 55 -5.05 16.18 -10.96
CA GLU A 55 -5.39 17.47 -10.33
C GLU A 55 -6.79 18.02 -10.65
N ALA A 56 -7.67 17.24 -11.28
CA ALA A 56 -9.00 17.68 -11.69
C ALA A 56 -9.91 18.06 -10.50
N GLU A 57 -9.58 17.67 -9.27
CA GLU A 57 -10.32 18.06 -8.05
C GLU A 57 -9.40 18.38 -6.85
N GLY A 58 -8.24 19.03 -7.07
CA GLY A 58 -7.42 19.60 -6.00
C GLY A 58 -6.89 18.60 -4.95
N LYS A 59 -6.56 17.37 -5.37
CA LYS A 59 -6.13 16.30 -4.46
C LYS A 59 -4.62 16.13 -4.39
N SER A 60 -4.14 16.06 -3.15
CA SER A 60 -2.75 15.85 -2.75
C SER A 60 -2.24 14.45 -3.14
N GLU A 61 -1.00 14.38 -3.64
CA GLU A 61 -0.25 13.12 -3.75
C GLU A 61 -0.12 12.48 -2.37
N PHE A 62 -0.47 11.20 -2.25
CA PHE A 62 -0.33 10.45 -1.00
C PHE A 62 0.77 9.40 -1.14
N VAL A 63 1.60 9.26 -0.12
CA VAL A 63 2.67 8.26 -0.09
C VAL A 63 2.49 7.38 1.14
N GLY A 64 2.08 6.13 0.94
CA GLY A 64 2.03 5.13 1.98
C GLY A 64 3.42 4.53 2.18
N ARG A 65 4.02 4.68 3.36
CA ARG A 65 5.34 4.11 3.69
C ARG A 65 5.20 3.01 4.71
N ALA A 66 5.69 1.82 4.39
CA ALA A 66 5.66 0.69 5.31
C ALA A 66 6.98 -0.07 5.33
N ALA A 67 7.28 -0.63 6.50
CA ALA A 67 8.42 -1.50 6.71
C ALA A 67 7.95 -2.95 6.96
N GLY A 68 8.74 -3.91 6.51
CA GLY A 68 8.46 -5.32 6.73
C GLY A 68 9.71 -6.19 6.68
N SER A 69 9.63 -7.37 7.28
CA SER A 69 10.72 -8.37 7.27
C SER A 69 11.00 -8.92 5.87
N THR A 70 10.15 -8.64 4.89
CA THR A 70 10.35 -8.96 3.48
C THR A 70 9.85 -7.82 2.60
N LYS A 71 10.40 -7.69 1.39
CA LYS A 71 9.94 -6.72 0.38
C LYS A 71 8.44 -6.83 0.13
N LYS A 72 7.94 -8.06 -0.07
CA LYS A 72 6.51 -8.33 -0.26
C LYS A 72 5.64 -7.82 0.90
N LYS A 73 6.05 -8.05 2.16
CA LYS A 73 5.30 -7.58 3.33
C LYS A 73 5.25 -6.06 3.39
N ALA A 74 6.37 -5.39 3.13
CA ALA A 74 6.47 -3.93 3.09
C ALA A 74 5.61 -3.35 1.95
N GLU A 75 5.66 -3.94 0.75
CA GLU A 75 4.84 -3.53 -0.39
C GLU A 75 3.33 -3.66 -0.10
N GLN A 76 2.91 -4.77 0.50
CA GLN A 76 1.51 -5.02 0.84
C GLN A 76 0.99 -4.03 1.90
N ASP A 77 1.78 -3.76 2.94
CA ASP A 77 1.37 -2.82 3.98
C ASP A 77 1.39 -1.36 3.48
N ALA A 78 2.33 -1.02 2.60
CA ALA A 78 2.33 0.28 1.91
C ALA A 78 1.07 0.44 1.04
N ALA A 79 0.69 -0.59 0.27
CA ALA A 79 -0.54 -0.60 -0.51
C ALA A 79 -1.79 -0.46 0.38
N ARG A 80 -1.82 -1.15 1.53
CA ARG A 80 -2.90 -1.06 2.51
C ARG A 80 -3.11 0.37 3.00
N GLN A 81 -2.04 1.08 3.32
CA GLN A 81 -2.12 2.49 3.76
C GLN A 81 -2.69 3.41 2.67
N VAL A 82 -2.27 3.22 1.42
CA VAL A 82 -2.82 3.99 0.28
C VAL A 82 -4.30 3.68 0.09
N LEU A 83 -4.68 2.41 0.17
CA LEU A 83 -6.08 1.99 0.04
C LEU A 83 -6.95 2.55 1.17
N GLU A 84 -6.46 2.53 2.41
CA GLU A 84 -7.13 3.15 3.56
C GLU A 84 -7.27 4.66 3.38
N TYR A 85 -6.23 5.33 2.87
CA TYR A 85 -6.31 6.75 2.54
C TYR A 85 -7.39 7.01 1.49
N LEU A 86 -7.41 6.25 0.40
CA LEU A 86 -8.47 6.35 -0.63
C LEU A 86 -9.87 6.11 -0.05
N ALA A 87 -10.02 5.14 0.85
CA ALA A 87 -11.29 4.86 1.54
C ALA A 87 -11.68 5.95 2.54
N SER A 88 -10.72 6.69 3.09
CA SER A 88 -10.95 7.81 4.02
C SER A 88 -11.31 9.11 3.32
N LEU A 89 -11.03 9.22 2.01
CA LEU A 89 -11.42 10.41 1.23
C LEU A 89 -12.95 10.45 1.08
N PRO A 90 -13.58 11.63 1.30
CA PRO A 90 -15.01 11.79 1.15
C PRO A 90 -15.38 11.78 -0.35
N ARG A 91 -15.54 10.60 -0.93
CA ARG A 91 -16.12 10.43 -2.27
C ARG A 91 -16.99 9.17 -2.27
N VAL A 92 -18.22 9.37 -1.81
CA VAL A 92 -19.42 8.57 -2.09
C VAL A 92 -19.14 7.12 -2.55
N VAL A 93 -18.81 6.20 -1.64
CA VAL A 93 -19.41 4.84 -1.50
C VAL A 93 -18.68 3.98 -0.45
N ALA A 94 -19.50 3.44 0.46
CA ALA A 94 -19.40 2.14 1.14
C ALA A 94 -18.16 1.77 2.00
N SER A 95 -18.33 2.00 3.31
CA SER A 95 -18.41 0.96 4.36
C SER A 95 -17.32 -0.13 4.47
N LYS A 96 -16.67 -0.10 5.64
CA LYS A 96 -15.95 -1.18 6.36
C LYS A 96 -14.47 -1.43 5.99
N HIS A 97 -13.58 -0.84 6.79
CA HIS A 97 -12.53 -1.64 7.42
C HIS A 97 -12.25 -1.20 8.86
N PRO A 98 -12.49 -2.04 9.87
CA PRO A 98 -12.10 -1.74 11.24
C PRO A 98 -10.58 -1.84 11.37
N ARG A 99 -10.01 -0.89 12.10
CA ARG A 99 -8.61 -0.80 12.51
C ARG A 99 -8.06 -2.17 12.92
N LYS A 100 -7.13 -2.75 12.15
CA LYS A 100 -6.27 -3.82 12.69
C LYS A 100 -5.18 -3.16 13.52
N GLY A 101 -5.26 -3.41 14.82
CA GLY A 101 -4.39 -2.83 15.84
C GLY A 101 -2.91 -3.07 15.57
N GLN A 102 -2.15 -1.98 15.58
CA GLN A 102 -0.84 -1.98 16.20
C GLN A 102 -1.07 -2.07 17.72
N SER A 103 -1.20 -3.28 18.26
CA SER A 103 -1.02 -3.48 19.69
C SER A 103 0.45 -3.76 19.94
N SER A 104 1.06 -2.81 20.65
CA SER A 104 2.25 -2.88 21.47
C SER A 104 2.98 -4.22 21.51
N VAL A 105 4.24 -4.19 21.07
CA VAL A 105 5.30 -4.83 21.84
C VAL A 105 5.25 -4.22 23.25
N ASN A 106 4.90 -5.02 24.24
CA ASN A 106 5.19 -4.69 25.63
C ASN A 106 5.79 -5.93 26.28
N GLN A 107 6.82 -5.64 27.07
CA GLN A 107 7.85 -6.49 27.66
C GLN A 107 7.32 -7.70 28.44
#